data_AF-A0A932M5X6-F1
#
_entry.id   AF-A0A932M5X6-F1
#
_cell.length_a   1.000
_cell.length_b   1.000
_cell.length_c   1.000
_cell.angle_alpha   90.00
_cell.angle_beta   90.00
_cell.angle_gamma   90.00
#
_symmetry.space_group_name_H-M   'P 1'
#
loop_
_entity.id
_entity.type
_entity.pdbx_description
1 polymer ?
#
loop_
_entity_poly.entity_id
_entity_poly.type
_entity_poly.pdbx_seq_one_letter_code
_entity_poly.pdbx_strand_id
1 'polypeptide(L)' 'MKAMKVSERMRGYRARRQAAGLRLIQLWVPDTRSPRFAAECRRQCRLLKGDPAEADALEFIARAGAWDDSAPR' A
#
# COMPACT_ATOMS: atom_id res chain seq x y z
N MET A 1 -6.38 22.32 25.66
CA MET A 1 -6.38 22.40 24.18
C MET A 1 -7.44 21.45 23.64
N LYS A 2 -8.31 21.91 22.74
CA LYS A 2 -9.40 21.08 22.20
C LYS A 2 -8.80 20.02 21.27
N ALA A 3 -9.12 18.75 21.48
CA ALA A 3 -8.66 17.68 20.59
C ALA A 3 -9.21 17.92 19.18
N MET A 4 -8.31 17.97 18.18
CA MET A 4 -8.69 18.21 16.79
C MET A 4 -9.54 17.04 16.27
N LYS A 5 -10.61 17.33 15.53
CA LYS A 5 -11.47 16.26 15.02
C LYS A 5 -10.71 15.40 14.02
N VAL A 6 -10.97 14.09 14.00
CA VAL A 6 -10.33 13.15 13.07
C VAL A 6 -10.48 13.61 11.61
N SER A 7 -11.62 14.21 11.26
CA SER A 7 -11.89 14.77 9.93
C SER A 7 -10.96 15.92 9.53
N GLU A 8 -10.65 16.82 10.47
CA GLU A 8 -9.71 17.93 10.27
C GLU A 8 -8.28 17.40 10.11
N ARG A 9 -7.90 16.39 10.90
CA ARG A 9 -6.59 15.74 10.81
C ARG A 9 -6.38 15.07 9.47
N MET A 10 -7.38 14.34 9.00
CA MET A 10 -7.35 13.68 7.69
C MET A 10 -7.34 14.69 6.54
N ARG A 11 -8.00 15.84 6.68
CA ARG A 11 -7.96 16.92 5.68
C ARG A 11 -6.55 17.51 5.55
N GLY A 12 -5.91 17.85 6.67
CA GLY A 12 -4.54 18.37 6.67
C GLY A 12 -3.50 17.37 6.20
N TYR A 13 -3.69 16.07 6.49
CA TYR A 13 -2.85 15.01 5.95
C TYR A 13 -2.96 14.93 4.41
N ARG A 14 -4.19 14.91 3.86
CA ARG A 14 -4.39 14.88 2.40
C ARG A 14 -3.81 16.10 1.70
N ALA A 15 -3.98 17.30 2.27
CA ALA A 15 -3.44 18.53 1.68
C ALA A 15 -1.91 18.49 1.58
N ARG A 16 -1.21 18.03 2.64
CA ARG A 16 0.25 17.84 2.61
C ARG A 16 0.68 16.81 1.55
N ARG A 17 -0.06 15.71 1.41
CA ARG A 17 0.23 14.68 0.39
C ARG A 17 0.02 15.19 -1.03
N GLN A 18 -1.05 15.95 -1.26
CA GLN A 18 -1.29 16.59 -2.56
C GLN A 18 -0.21 17.62 -2.91
N ALA A 19 0.24 18.42 -1.96
CA ALA A 19 1.35 19.36 -2.17
C ALA A 19 2.68 18.67 -2.49
N ALA A 20 2.89 17.44 -2.00
CA ALA A 20 4.03 16.59 -2.36
C ALA A 20 3.86 15.86 -3.71
N GLY A 21 2.86 16.23 -4.53
CA GLY A 21 2.60 15.61 -5.83
C GLY A 21 1.87 14.27 -5.79
N LEU A 22 1.40 13.82 -4.62
CA LEU A 22 0.72 12.54 -4.47
C LEU A 22 -0.79 12.68 -4.64
N ARG A 23 -1.39 11.76 -5.41
CA ARG A 23 -2.85 11.67 -5.56
C ARG A 23 -3.40 10.55 -4.70
N LEU A 24 -4.38 10.87 -3.86
CA LEU A 24 -5.10 9.84 -3.10
C LEU A 24 -5.98 9.01 -4.05
N ILE A 25 -5.83 7.69 -3.99
CA ILE A 25 -6.74 6.73 -4.60
C ILE A 25 -7.44 5.95 -3.50
N GLN A 26 -8.76 5.80 -3.63
CA GLN A 26 -9.57 4.99 -2.72
C GLN A 26 -9.86 3.67 -3.43
N LEU A 27 -9.38 2.56 -2.87
CA LEU A 27 -9.62 1.23 -3.37
C LEU A 27 -10.37 0.42 -2.31
N TRP A 28 -11.36 -0.34 -2.77
CA TRP A 28 -11.94 -1.42 -1.98
C TRP A 28 -11.05 -2.64 -2.11
N VAL A 29 -10.54 -3.11 -0.97
CA VAL A 29 -9.72 -4.32 -0.89
C VAL A 29 -10.44 -5.36 -0.04
N PRO A 30 -10.14 -6.66 -0.21
CA PRO A 30 -10.62 -7.69 0.72
C PRO A 30 -10.25 -7.34 2.17
N ASP A 31 -11.08 -7.74 3.14
CA ASP A 31 -10.77 -7.49 4.57
C ASP A 31 -9.52 -8.29 4.97
N THR A 32 -8.40 -7.58 5.04
CA THR A 32 -7.09 -8.15 5.34
C THR A 32 -6.94 -8.64 6.79
N ARG A 33 -7.89 -8.28 7.66
CA ARG A 33 -7.94 -8.75 9.05
C ARG A 33 -8.65 -10.11 9.17
N SER A 34 -9.36 -10.53 8.13
CA SER A 34 -10.05 -11.81 8.11
C SER A 34 -9.04 -12.97 8.05
N PRO A 35 -9.17 -14.02 8.88
CA PRO A 35 -8.35 -15.22 8.76
C PRO A 35 -8.44 -15.88 7.37
N ARG A 36 -9.56 -15.70 6.66
CA ARG A 36 -9.75 -16.18 5.29
C ARG A 36 -8.78 -15.52 4.31
N PHE A 37 -8.54 -14.22 4.46
CA PHE A 37 -7.60 -13.49 3.62
C PHE A 37 -6.18 -14.05 3.81
N ALA A 38 -5.76 -14.22 5.07
CA ALA A 38 -4.45 -14.81 5.36
C ALA A 38 -4.30 -16.24 4.81
N ALA A 39 -5.35 -17.06 4.88
CA ALA A 39 -5.35 -18.40 4.28
C ALA A 39 -5.20 -18.35 2.75
N GLU A 40 -5.91 -17.44 2.09
CA GLU A 40 -5.84 -17.28 0.63
C GLU A 40 -4.48 -16.75 0.17
N CYS A 41 -3.91 -15.75 0.86
CA CYS A 41 -2.54 -15.29 0.58
C CYS A 41 -1.54 -16.44 0.66
N ARG A 42 -1.58 -17.26 1.73
CA ARG A 42 -0.70 -18.42 1.86
C ARG A 42 -0.94 -19.47 0.77
N ARG A 43 -2.17 -19.64 0.30
CA ARG A 43 -2.47 -20.54 -0.82
C ARG A 43 -1.84 -20.02 -2.11
N GLN A 44 -2.02 -18.74 -2.42
CA GLN A 44 -1.49 -18.10 -3.63
C GLN A 44 0.04 -18.05 -3.65
N CYS A 45 0.70 -17.64 -2.56
CA CYS A 45 2.16 -17.66 -2.48
C CYS A 45 2.74 -19.06 -2.71
N ARG A 46 2.06 -20.13 -2.23
CA ARG A 46 2.50 -21.50 -2.49
C ARG A 46 2.35 -21.92 -3.95
N LEU A 47 1.36 -21.39 -4.67
CA LEU A 47 1.16 -21.68 -6.08
C LEU A 47 2.21 -21.01 -6.96
N LEU A 48 2.64 -19.80 -6.57
CA LEU A 48 3.65 -19.04 -7.31
C LEU A 48 5.09 -19.47 -7.00
N LYS A 49 5.31 -20.16 -5.87
CA LYS A 49 6.66 -20.54 -5.42
C LYS A 49 7.43 -21.30 -6.51
N GLY A 50 8.49 -20.67 -7.03
CA GLY A 50 9.37 -21.25 -8.04
C GLY A 50 8.92 -21.00 -9.49
N ASP A 51 7.85 -20.23 -9.69
CA ASP A 51 7.43 -19.73 -10.99
C ASP A 51 8.42 -18.65 -11.47
N PRO A 52 9.08 -18.81 -12.63
CA PRO A 52 9.95 -17.78 -13.19
C PRO A 52 9.25 -16.43 -13.36
N ALA A 53 7.95 -16.43 -13.67
CA ALA A 53 7.18 -15.19 -13.82
C ALA A 53 7.02 -14.44 -12.49
N GLU A 54 7.02 -15.15 -11.34
CA GLU A 54 7.03 -14.51 -10.02
C GLU A 54 8.35 -13.75 -9.80
N ALA A 55 9.48 -14.36 -10.17
CA ALA A 55 10.79 -13.73 -10.05
C ALA A 55 10.90 -12.47 -10.92
N ASP A 56 10.50 -12.58 -12.20
CA ASP A 56 10.51 -11.45 -13.13
C ASP A 56 9.61 -10.30 -12.66
N ALA A 57 8.40 -10.62 -12.17
CA ALA A 57 7.47 -9.63 -11.64
C ALA A 57 8.04 -8.93 -10.39
N LEU A 58 8.66 -9.67 -9.47
CA LEU A 58 9.27 -9.11 -8.27
C LEU A 58 10.50 -8.24 -8.60
N GLU A 59 11.33 -8.65 -9.57
CA GLU A 59 12.44 -7.83 -10.05
C GLU A 59 11.94 -6.54 -10.71
N PHE A 60 10.91 -6.62 -11.54
CA PHE A 60 10.28 -5.45 -12.14
C PHE A 60 9.76 -4.50 -11.06
N ILE A 61 9.02 -5.00 -10.05
CA ILE A 61 8.49 -4.20 -8.95
C ILE A 61 9.62 -3.53 -8.17
N ALA A 62 10.69 -4.26 -7.86
CA ALA A 62 11.85 -3.73 -7.15
C ALA A 62 12.52 -2.59 -7.94
N ARG A 63 12.62 -2.71 -9.27
CA ARG A 63 13.16 -1.65 -10.15
C ARG A 63 12.22 -0.47 -10.32
N ALA A 64 10.91 -0.72 -10.41
CA ALA A 64 9.89 0.32 -10.58
C ALA A 64 9.58 1.09 -9.28
N GLY A 65 10.00 0.55 -8.12
CA GLY A 65 9.87 1.18 -6.82
C GLY A 65 10.68 2.47 -6.72
N ALA A 66 10.10 3.59 -7.11
CA ALA A 66 10.71 4.92 -7.01
C ALA A 66 10.51 5.61 -5.64
N TRP A 67 10.25 4.84 -4.58
CA TRP A 67 10.15 5.42 -3.22
C TRP A 67 11.54 5.48 -2.60
N ASP A 68 12.22 6.60 -2.80
CA ASP A 68 13.37 6.93 -1.96
C ASP A 68 12.88 7.31 -0.53
N ASP A 69 13.77 7.16 0.46
CA ASP A 69 13.47 7.50 1.86
C ASP A 69 13.28 9.01 2.11
N SER A 70 13.54 9.86 1.10
CA SER A 70 13.34 11.31 1.14
C SER A 70 11.92 11.72 0.73
N ALA A 71 11.17 10.83 0.09
CA ALA A 71 9.76 11.04 -0.14
C ALA A 71 9.04 11.11 1.22
N PRO A 72 8.17 12.11 1.44
CA PRO A 72 7.69 12.44 2.78
C PRO A 72 6.94 11.26 3.40
N ARG A 73 7.40 10.75 4.56
CA ARG A 73 6.72 9.67 5.30
C ARG A 73 5.41 10.10 5.93
#